data_AF-A0A383D4W6-F1
#
_entry.id   AF-A0A383D4W6-F1
#
_cell.length_a   1.000
_cell.length_b   1.000
_cell.length_c   1.000
_cell.angle_alpha   90.00
_cell.angle_beta   90.00
_cell.angle_gamma   90.00
#
_symmetry.space_group_name_H-M   'P 1'
#
loop_
_entity.id
_entity.type
_entity.pdbx_description
1 polymer ?
#
loop_
_entity_poly.entity_id
_entity_poly.type
_entity_poly.pdbx_seq_one_letter_code
_entity_poly.pdbx_strand_id
1 'polypeptide(L)'
;MIKQKFDYESLKKESVDGKRLYACPDGNNVASVTTILSKTKDQTALNEWRKRVGEQKANEITTEAASVGTRMHKFLEDYIDTGSWPDAGSNPFSQQANDMAKVIREEALSFVSEIWGSEVSLYHPKIYAGT
;
A
#
# COMPACT_ATOMS: atom_id res chain seq x y z
N MET A 1 11.10 -10.85 9.01
CA MET A 1 11.72 -11.98 8.30
C MET A 1 10.63 -12.83 7.66
N ILE A 2 10.79 -13.20 6.39
CA ILE A 2 9.80 -13.98 5.64
C ILE A 2 10.16 -15.48 5.64
N LYS A 3 9.17 -16.33 5.90
CA LYS A 3 9.25 -17.79 5.70
C LYS A 3 8.52 -18.15 4.41
N GLN A 4 9.25 -18.70 3.44
CA GLN A 4 8.65 -19.11 2.17
C GLN A 4 7.75 -20.33 2.37
N LYS A 5 6.43 -20.08 2.41
CA LYS A 5 5.39 -21.12 2.54
C LYS A 5 4.58 -21.31 1.26
N PHE A 6 4.40 -20.24 0.50
CA PHE A 6 3.67 -20.22 -0.76
C PHE A 6 4.56 -19.63 -1.86
N ASP A 7 4.29 -20.01 -3.10
CA ASP A 7 4.90 -19.40 -4.27
C ASP A 7 3.97 -18.27 -4.76
N TYR A 8 4.40 -17.03 -4.58
CA TYR A 8 3.62 -15.85 -4.97
C TYR A 8 4.05 -15.38 -6.36
N GLU A 9 3.21 -15.64 -7.36
CA GLU A 9 3.47 -15.21 -8.73
C GLU A 9 3.40 -13.67 -8.85
N SER A 10 4.40 -13.09 -9.52
CA SER A 10 4.37 -11.67 -9.83
C SER A 10 3.32 -11.37 -10.90
N LEU A 11 2.42 -10.43 -10.62
CA LEU A 11 1.42 -9.97 -11.58
C LEU A 11 1.90 -8.71 -12.29
N LYS A 12 1.85 -8.72 -13.62
CA LYS A 12 2.15 -7.53 -14.43
C LYS A 12 0.96 -6.58 -14.42
N LYS A 13 1.22 -5.28 -14.49
CA LYS A 13 0.20 -4.25 -14.65
C LYS A 13 0.21 -3.77 -16.11
N GLU A 14 -0.95 -3.79 -16.75
CA GLU A 14 -1.13 -3.38 -18.15
C GLU A 14 -2.15 -2.25 -18.27
N SER A 15 -1.98 -1.40 -19.28
CA SER A 15 -2.96 -0.38 -19.64
C SER A 15 -3.84 -0.91 -20.75
N VAL A 16 -5.10 -1.22 -20.43
CA VAL A 16 -6.10 -1.74 -21.37
C VAL A 16 -7.24 -0.73 -21.43
N ASP A 17 -7.51 -0.18 -22.62
CA ASP A 17 -8.53 0.84 -22.84
C ASP A 17 -8.43 2.04 -21.87
N GLY A 18 -7.20 2.48 -21.59
CA GLY A 18 -6.91 3.59 -20.67
C GLY A 18 -7.10 3.25 -19.18
N LYS A 19 -7.31 1.99 -18.82
CA LYS A 19 -7.43 1.51 -17.44
C LYS A 19 -6.22 0.67 -17.08
N ARG A 20 -5.63 0.92 -15.91
CA ARG A 20 -4.58 0.07 -15.35
C ARG A 20 -5.20 -1.18 -14.73
N LEU A 21 -4.94 -2.35 -15.33
CA LEU A 21 -5.41 -3.66 -14.89
C LEU A 21 -4.20 -4.54 -14.51
N TYR A 22 -4.45 -5.57 -13.71
CA TYR A 22 -3.48 -6.63 -13.49
C TYR A 22 -3.69 -7.73 -14.52
N ALA A 23 -2.61 -8.16 -15.18
CA ALA A 23 -2.59 -9.30 -16.07
C ALA A 23 -2.41 -10.58 -15.25
N CYS A 24 -3.45 -11.41 -15.24
CA CYS A 24 -3.48 -12.65 -14.49
C CYS A 24 -2.87 -13.81 -15.31
N PRO A 25 -2.27 -14.81 -14.64
CA PRO A 25 -1.71 -16.00 -15.28
C PRO A 25 -2.73 -16.80 -16.10
N ASP A 26 -4.01 -16.67 -15.80
CA ASP A 26 -5.13 -17.29 -16.52
C ASP A 26 -5.52 -16.57 -17.82
N GLY A 27 -4.77 -15.53 -18.22
CA GLY A 27 -4.98 -14.74 -19.42
C GLY A 27 -6.03 -13.63 -19.27
N ASN A 28 -6.64 -13.46 -18.10
CA ASN A 28 -7.61 -12.40 -17.85
C ASN A 28 -6.94 -11.13 -17.32
N ASN A 29 -7.59 -9.99 -17.55
CA ASN A 29 -7.19 -8.70 -16.99
C ASN A 29 -8.23 -8.22 -15.98
N VAL A 30 -7.81 -7.97 -14.74
CA VAL A 30 -8.72 -7.62 -13.64
C VAL A 30 -8.35 -6.30 -12.96
N ALA A 31 -9.35 -5.62 -12.40
CA ALA A 31 -9.14 -4.36 -11.70
C ALA A 31 -8.51 -4.57 -10.32
N SER A 32 -7.86 -3.53 -9.78
CA SER A 32 -7.34 -3.58 -8.41
C SER A 32 -8.47 -3.47 -7.39
N VAL A 33 -8.29 -4.07 -6.20
CA VAL A 33 -9.21 -3.88 -5.05
C VAL A 33 -9.45 -2.40 -4.79
N THR A 34 -8.39 -1.58 -4.75
CA THR A 34 -8.48 -0.14 -4.53
C THR A 34 -9.28 0.58 -5.63
N THR A 35 -9.17 0.15 -6.89
CA THR A 35 -9.95 0.72 -8.00
C THR A 35 -11.44 0.43 -7.83
N ILE A 36 -11.79 -0.80 -7.43
CA ILE A 36 -13.19 -1.19 -7.21
C ILE A 36 -13.75 -0.37 -6.04
N LEU A 37 -13.09 -0.41 -4.89
CA LEU A 37 -13.54 0.32 -3.70
C LEU A 37 -13.64 1.83 -3.95
N SER A 38 -12.72 2.40 -4.73
CA SER A 38 -12.76 3.83 -5.05
C SER A 38 -13.97 4.23 -5.88
N LYS A 39 -14.45 3.35 -6.77
CA LYS A 39 -15.62 3.60 -7.61
C LYS A 39 -16.95 3.32 -6.91
N THR A 40 -16.94 2.56 -5.82
CA THR A 40 -18.16 2.13 -5.13
C THR A 40 -18.38 2.82 -3.78
N LYS A 41 -17.39 3.56 -3.26
CA LYS A 41 -17.51 4.29 -1.99
C LYS A 41 -18.30 5.60 -2.15
N ASP A 42 -19.02 5.99 -1.09
CA ASP A 42 -19.56 7.34 -0.99
C ASP A 42 -18.40 8.35 -0.82
N GLN A 43 -18.45 9.45 -1.58
CA GLN A 43 -17.44 10.51 -1.57
C GLN A 43 -17.96 11.83 -1.02
N THR A 44 -19.21 11.89 -0.56
CA THR A 44 -19.87 13.12 -0.10
C THR A 44 -19.04 13.83 0.98
N ALA A 45 -18.72 13.14 2.07
CA ALA A 45 -17.96 13.72 3.18
C ALA A 45 -16.55 14.18 2.77
N LEU A 46 -15.87 13.42 1.91
CA LEU A 46 -14.54 13.79 1.42
C LEU A 46 -14.61 15.03 0.52
N ASN A 47 -15.59 15.09 -0.37
CA ASN A 47 -15.79 16.23 -1.27
C ASN A 47 -16.15 17.51 -0.48
N GLU A 48 -16.99 17.40 0.54
CA GLU A 48 -17.33 18.51 1.43
C GLU A 48 -16.12 18.98 2.25
N TRP A 49 -15.31 18.05 2.75
CA TRP A 49 -14.04 18.39 3.38
C TRP A 49 -13.14 19.15 2.41
N ARG A 50 -12.91 18.64 1.19
CA ARG A 50 -12.08 19.30 0.17
C ARG A 50 -12.56 20.72 -0.13
N LYS A 51 -13.87 20.92 -0.28
CA LYS A 51 -14.47 22.26 -0.46
C LYS A 51 -14.20 23.18 0.73
N ARG A 52 -14.29 22.66 1.95
CA ARG A 52 -14.05 23.44 3.19
C ARG A 52 -12.59 23.85 3.36
N VAL A 53 -11.63 22.98 3.06
CA VAL A 53 -10.19 23.31 3.17
C VAL A 53 -9.65 24.05 1.94
N GLY A 54 -10.33 23.93 0.80
CA GLY A 54 -9.88 24.42 -0.50
C GLY A 54 -9.10 23.37 -1.29
N GLU A 55 -9.35 23.26 -2.59
CA GLU A 55 -8.80 22.21 -3.47
C GLU A 55 -7.28 22.14 -3.45
N GLN A 56 -6.60 23.29 -3.54
CA GLN A 56 -5.14 23.34 -3.50
C GLN A 56 -4.61 22.79 -2.17
N LYS A 57 -5.16 23.26 -1.04
CA LYS A 57 -4.69 22.82 0.27
C LYS A 57 -5.00 21.35 0.53
N ALA A 58 -6.17 20.89 0.08
CA ALA A 58 -6.54 19.48 0.16
C ALA A 58 -5.57 18.60 -0.65
N ASN A 59 -5.12 19.05 -1.82
CA ASN A 59 -4.12 18.35 -2.63
C ASN A 59 -2.75 18.28 -1.94
N GLU A 60 -2.29 19.39 -1.35
CA GLU A 60 -1.04 19.42 -0.56
C GLU A 60 -1.11 18.39 0.58
N ILE A 61 -2.16 18.45 1.40
CA ILE A 61 -2.36 17.55 2.54
C ILE A 61 -2.39 16.08 2.07
N THR A 62 -3.15 15.79 1.01
CA THR A 62 -3.28 14.41 0.51
C THR A 62 -1.95 13.89 -0.04
N THR A 63 -1.19 14.73 -0.73
CA THR A 63 0.12 14.38 -1.30
C THR A 63 1.14 14.10 -0.20
N GLU A 64 1.20 14.97 0.81
CA GLU A 64 2.07 14.78 1.96
C GLU A 64 1.74 13.49 2.71
N ALA A 65 0.45 13.28 3.02
CA ALA A 65 -0.01 12.08 3.71
C ALA A 65 0.30 10.80 2.93
N ALA A 66 0.12 10.81 1.60
CA ALA A 66 0.45 9.67 0.74
C ALA A 66 1.98 9.39 0.71
N SER A 67 2.80 10.44 0.70
CA SER A 67 4.26 10.32 0.75
C SER A 67 4.75 9.72 2.07
N VAL A 68 4.22 10.20 3.20
CA VAL A 68 4.52 9.65 4.53
C VAL A 68 4.09 8.19 4.64
N GLY A 69 2.87 7.85 4.18
CA GLY A 69 2.38 6.47 4.17
C GLY A 69 3.25 5.54 3.32
N THR A 70 3.68 5.98 2.14
CA THR A 70 4.59 5.21 1.27
C THR A 70 5.91 4.89 1.97
N ARG A 71 6.49 5.88 2.66
CA ARG A 71 7.74 5.69 3.43
C ARG A 71 7.54 4.76 4.62
N MET A 72 6.40 4.87 5.31
CA MET A 72 6.07 4.03 6.45
C MET A 72 5.99 2.55 6.03
N HIS A 73 5.29 2.25 4.94
CA HIS A 73 5.26 0.88 4.40
C HIS A 73 6.66 0.41 4.00
N LYS A 74 7.47 1.28 3.39
CA LYS A 74 8.85 0.91 3.03
C LYS A 74 9.70 0.52 4.24
N PHE A 75 9.59 1.23 5.36
CA PHE A 75 10.32 0.86 6.58
C PHE A 75 9.88 -0.49 7.16
N LEU A 76 8.57 -0.78 7.10
CA LEU A 76 8.05 -2.08 7.52
C LEU A 76 8.51 -3.20 6.59
N GLU A 77 8.45 -2.98 5.27
CA GLU A 77 8.96 -3.90 4.25
C GLU A 77 10.44 -4.21 4.48
N ASP A 78 11.29 -3.17 4.60
CA ASP A 78 12.73 -3.34 4.82
C ASP A 78 13.03 -4.10 6.12
N TYR A 79 12.28 -3.84 7.19
CA TYR A 79 12.41 -4.58 8.44
C TYR A 79 11.96 -6.05 8.28
N ILE A 80 10.88 -6.30 7.55
CA ILE A 80 10.38 -7.65 7.30
C ILE A 80 11.37 -8.43 6.42
N ASP A 81 11.99 -7.80 5.43
CA ASP A 81 12.89 -8.46 4.49
C ASP A 81 14.28 -8.70 5.10
N THR A 82 14.84 -7.70 5.78
CA THR A 82 16.22 -7.75 6.28
C THR A 82 16.33 -8.15 7.75
N GLY A 83 15.26 -8.03 8.53
CA GLY A 83 15.27 -8.19 9.99
C GLY A 83 15.93 -7.05 10.75
N SER A 84 16.50 -6.05 10.06
CA SER A 84 17.13 -4.88 10.65
C SER A 84 16.23 -3.66 10.55
N TRP A 85 16.23 -2.80 11.58
CA TRP A 85 15.45 -1.58 11.54
C TRP A 85 16.16 -0.52 10.69
N PRO A 86 15.54 -0.01 9.61
CA PRO A 86 16.16 0.99 8.74
C PRO A 86 16.29 2.37 9.43
N ASP A 87 17.38 3.06 9.13
CA ASP A 87 17.59 4.45 9.57
C ASP A 87 16.70 5.41 8.78
N ALA A 88 16.05 6.32 9.50
CA ALA A 88 15.19 7.35 8.93
C ALA A 88 15.97 8.51 8.29
N GLY A 89 17.23 8.69 8.69
CA GLY A 89 18.04 9.85 8.31
C GLY A 89 17.51 11.17 8.88
N SER A 90 17.91 12.29 8.26
CA SER A 90 17.59 13.65 8.74
C SER A 90 16.30 14.25 8.19
N ASN A 91 15.65 13.60 7.21
CA ASN A 91 14.43 14.13 6.60
C ASN A 91 13.24 14.03 7.59
N PRO A 92 12.55 15.14 7.93
CA PRO A 92 11.46 15.10 8.91
C PRO A 92 10.30 14.16 8.56
N PHE A 93 9.89 14.08 7.29
CA PHE A 93 8.84 13.16 6.85
C PHE A 93 9.27 11.70 6.92
N SER A 94 10.57 11.45 6.72
CA SER A 94 11.18 10.13 6.89
C SER A 94 11.19 9.72 8.36
N GLN A 95 11.56 10.63 9.27
CA GLN A 95 11.51 10.41 10.71
C GLN A 95 10.10 10.13 11.19
N GLN A 96 9.13 10.97 10.79
CA GLN A 96 7.72 10.75 11.08
C GLN A 96 7.23 9.38 10.62
N ALA A 97 7.51 9.00 9.37
CA ALA A 97 7.13 7.70 8.83
C ALA A 97 7.80 6.53 9.57
N ASN A 98 9.06 6.68 9.98
CA ASN A 98 9.79 5.67 10.74
C ASN A 98 9.20 5.52 12.14
N ASP A 99 8.86 6.60 12.82
CA ASP A 99 8.23 6.57 14.15
C ASP A 99 6.84 5.95 14.09
N MET A 100 6.04 6.26 13.05
CA MET A 100 4.76 5.57 12.81
C MET A 100 4.97 4.06 12.60
N ALA A 101 5.97 3.67 11.80
CA ALA A 101 6.29 2.26 11.56
C ALA A 101 6.77 1.53 12.83
N LYS A 102 7.52 2.21 13.72
CA LYS A 102 7.98 1.63 15.00
C LYS A 102 6.81 1.18 15.86
N VAL A 103 5.74 1.97 15.93
CA VAL A 103 4.52 1.59 16.68
C VAL A 103 3.98 0.27 16.17
N ILE A 104 3.88 0.07 14.85
CA ILE A 104 3.42 -1.19 14.28
C ILE A 104 4.39 -2.33 14.58
N ARG A 105 5.70 -2.10 14.50
CA ARG A 105 6.70 -3.11 14.84
C ARG A 105 6.55 -3.59 16.29
N GLU A 106 6.45 -2.65 17.23
CA GLU A 106 6.50 -2.94 18.66
C GLU A 106 5.17 -3.48 19.19
N GLU A 107 4.06 -2.91 18.72
CA GLU A 107 2.72 -3.19 19.25
C GLU A 107 1.91 -4.18 18.43
N ALA A 108 2.28 -4.45 17.16
CA ALA A 108 1.54 -5.39 16.31
C ALA A 108 2.41 -6.57 15.86
N LEU A 109 3.60 -6.32 15.31
CA LEU A 109 4.45 -7.41 14.79
C LEU A 109 5.02 -8.30 15.90
N SER A 110 5.08 -7.81 17.15
CA SER A 110 5.45 -8.63 18.32
C SER A 110 4.53 -9.82 18.57
N PHE A 111 3.28 -9.76 18.08
CA PHE A 111 2.30 -10.84 18.16
C PHE A 111 2.31 -11.76 16.93
N VAL A 112 3.09 -11.44 15.90
CA VAL A 112 3.16 -12.22 14.65
C VAL A 112 4.28 -13.25 14.75
N SER A 113 3.91 -14.53 14.78
CA SER A 113 4.88 -15.64 14.86
C SER A 113 5.52 -15.98 13.52
N GLU A 114 4.79 -15.79 12.41
CA GLU A 114 5.27 -16.08 11.06
C GLU A 114 4.75 -15.06 10.06
N ILE A 115 5.63 -14.68 9.13
CA ILE A 115 5.31 -13.84 7.98
C ILE A 115 5.59 -14.68 6.74
N TRP A 116 4.59 -14.88 5.88
CA TRP A 116 4.73 -15.69 4.67
C TRP A 116 4.94 -14.86 3.40
N GLY A 117 4.64 -13.56 3.44
CA GLY A 117 4.92 -12.61 2.35
C GLY A 117 4.72 -11.16 2.81
N SER A 118 5.34 -10.23 2.10
CA SER A 118 5.22 -8.76 2.26
C SER A 118 5.16 -8.14 0.87
N GLU A 119 4.21 -7.21 0.64
CA GLU A 119 4.01 -6.56 -0.67
C GLU A 119 3.91 -7.57 -1.85
N VAL A 120 3.30 -8.72 -1.60
CA VAL A 120 3.11 -9.78 -2.61
C VAL A 120 1.83 -9.58 -3.39
N SER A 121 1.87 -9.85 -4.70
CA SER A 121 0.68 -9.76 -5.54
C SER A 121 -0.23 -10.96 -5.36
N LEU A 122 -1.54 -10.72 -5.26
CA LEU A 122 -2.57 -11.74 -5.20
C LEU A 122 -3.68 -11.44 -6.21
N TYR A 123 -4.34 -12.47 -6.71
CA TYR A 123 -5.52 -12.32 -7.56
C TYR A 123 -6.58 -13.37 -7.24
N HIS A 124 -7.82 -12.97 -7.43
CA HIS A 124 -8.93 -13.88 -7.58
C HIS A 124 -9.24 -14.00 -9.08
N PRO A 125 -9.18 -15.21 -9.67
CA PRO A 125 -9.43 -15.42 -11.08
C PRO A 125 -10.69 -14.70 -11.55
N LYS A 126 -10.57 -13.91 -12.62
CA LYS A 126 -11.66 -13.16 -13.28
C LYS A 126 -12.38 -12.10 -12.44
N ILE A 127 -11.97 -11.83 -11.19
CA ILE A 127 -12.67 -10.87 -10.32
C ILE A 127 -11.81 -9.63 -10.02
N TYR A 128 -10.70 -9.78 -9.30
CA TYR A 128 -9.84 -8.66 -8.89
C TYR A 128 -8.42 -9.12 -8.56
N ALA A 129 -7.49 -8.17 -8.48
CA ALA A 129 -6.14 -8.39 -7.97
C ALA A 129 -5.71 -7.27 -7.01
N GLY A 130 -4.61 -7.48 -6.28
CA GLY A 130 -4.08 -6.54 -5.32
C GLY A 130 -2.63 -6.84 -4.95
N THR A 131 -2.04 -5.91 -4.23
CA THR A 131 -0.73 -5.99 -3.58
C THR A 131 -0.90 -5.36 -2.22
#